data_AF-A0A554S8Y1-F1
#
_entry.id   AF-A0A554S8Y1-F1
#
_cell.length_a   1.000
_cell.length_b   1.000
_cell.length_c   1.000
_cell.angle_alpha   90.00
_cell.angle_beta   90.00
_cell.angle_gamma   90.00
#
_symmetry.space_group_name_H-M   'P 1'
#
loop_
_entity.id
_entity.type
_entity.pdbx_description
1 polymer ?
#
loop_
_entity_poly.entity_id
_entity_poly.type
_entity_poly.pdbx_seq_one_letter_code
_entity_poly.pdbx_strand_id
1 'polypeptide(L)'
;MAVHDGTRRRATTRARLLDAAREVLADTGIQGATVEQICERAGFTRGAFYSNYDSKDELVVDLFNREKERMVAALRGAVDAELRHGDLGSIAKILEHFTSVEPIDRTWFLVHHEFVIHAVRHRRIADAYVELWEQTHEEFAEIIAMACEGLGRRLTIDLQAATRLMLGLFDTSLRDTFVRDDAPVADLTILQEQIPALVQSLSEPL
;
A
#
# COMPACT_ATOMS: atom_id res chain seq x y z
N MET A 1 31.06 -6.93 17.96
CA MET A 1 30.29 -7.91 17.16
C MET A 1 28.93 -8.29 17.74
N ALA A 2 28.67 -8.22 19.06
CA ALA A 2 27.38 -8.65 19.65
C ALA A 2 26.17 -7.73 19.38
N VAL A 3 26.37 -6.41 19.21
CA VAL A 3 25.28 -5.44 19.00
C VAL A 3 24.57 -5.63 17.64
N HIS A 4 25.29 -6.09 16.62
CA HIS A 4 24.75 -6.26 15.27
C HIS A 4 23.87 -7.52 15.13
N ASP A 5 24.11 -8.55 15.96
CA ASP A 5 23.34 -9.81 15.98
C ASP A 5 21.97 -9.63 16.65
N GLY A 6 21.92 -8.85 17.75
CA GLY A 6 20.67 -8.51 18.43
C GLY A 6 19.69 -7.72 17.55
N THR A 7 20.18 -6.71 16.82
CA THR A 7 19.35 -5.91 15.91
C THR A 7 18.83 -6.74 14.73
N ARG A 8 19.67 -7.61 14.15
CA ARG A 8 19.27 -8.50 13.05
C ARG A 8 18.20 -9.48 13.50
N ARG A 9 18.39 -10.11 14.67
CA ARG A 9 17.41 -11.03 15.24
C ARG A 9 16.06 -10.35 15.52
N ARG A 10 16.09 -9.13 16.08
CA ARG A 10 14.89 -8.32 16.32
C ARG A 10 14.15 -8.02 15.01
N ALA A 11 14.88 -7.61 13.97
CA ALA A 11 14.30 -7.33 12.65
C ALA A 11 13.66 -8.59 12.04
N THR A 12 14.33 -9.75 12.11
CA THR A 12 13.76 -11.02 11.63
C THR A 12 12.50 -11.42 12.40
N THR A 13 12.48 -11.23 13.73
CA THR A 13 11.28 -11.48 14.53
C THR A 13 10.14 -10.55 14.15
N ARG A 14 10.39 -9.24 14.00
CA ARG A 14 9.38 -8.28 13.56
C ARG A 14 8.81 -8.64 12.20
N ALA A 15 9.66 -8.97 11.21
CA ALA A 15 9.21 -9.37 9.88
C ALA A 15 8.24 -10.55 9.92
N ARG A 16 8.60 -11.62 10.64
CA ARG A 16 7.75 -12.81 10.83
C ARG A 16 6.44 -12.53 11.58
N LEU A 17 6.47 -11.62 12.55
CA LEU A 17 5.25 -11.18 13.25
C LEU A 17 4.33 -10.41 12.31
N LEU A 18 4.87 -9.55 11.44
CA LEU A 18 4.09 -8.80 10.44
C LEU A 18 3.50 -9.73 9.36
N ASP A 19 4.25 -10.73 8.90
CA ASP A 19 3.74 -11.74 7.96
C ASP A 19 2.58 -12.54 8.57
N ALA A 20 2.75 -13.02 9.80
CA ALA A 20 1.68 -13.73 10.51
C ALA A 20 0.47 -12.84 10.79
N ALA A 21 0.70 -11.57 11.11
CA ALA A 21 -0.37 -10.60 11.33
C ALA A 21 -1.19 -10.37 10.06
N ARG A 22 -0.53 -10.19 8.90
CA ARG A 22 -1.20 -10.02 7.60
C ARG A 22 -2.22 -11.13 7.35
N GLU A 23 -1.84 -12.38 7.59
CA GLU A 23 -2.74 -13.53 7.43
C GLU A 23 -3.86 -13.56 8.48
N VAL A 24 -3.54 -13.42 9.76
CA VAL A 24 -4.56 -13.46 10.84
C VAL A 24 -5.60 -12.34 10.66
N LEU A 25 -5.15 -11.15 10.27
CA LEU A 25 -6.00 -9.99 10.07
C LEU A 25 -6.93 -10.17 8.87
N ALA A 26 -6.45 -10.77 7.78
CA ALA A 26 -7.31 -11.10 6.64
C ALA A 26 -8.35 -12.17 6.99
N ASP A 27 -7.97 -13.16 7.81
CA ASP A 27 -8.87 -14.26 8.21
C ASP A 27 -9.96 -13.80 9.19
N THR A 28 -9.61 -12.93 10.15
CA THR A 28 -10.44 -12.66 11.35
C THR A 28 -10.80 -11.19 11.57
N GLY A 29 -10.30 -10.29 10.72
CA GLY A 29 -10.39 -8.84 10.90
C GLY A 29 -9.52 -8.32 12.06
N ILE A 30 -9.32 -7.00 12.13
CA ILE A 30 -8.49 -6.40 13.19
C ILE A 30 -9.10 -6.62 14.56
N GLN A 31 -10.42 -6.59 14.68
CA GLN A 31 -11.11 -6.78 15.95
C GLN A 31 -11.04 -8.23 16.45
N GLY A 32 -11.20 -9.21 15.57
CA GLY A 32 -11.18 -10.63 15.94
C GLY A 32 -9.78 -11.16 16.22
N ALA A 33 -8.76 -10.58 15.60
CA ALA A 33 -7.38 -11.00 15.76
C ALA A 33 -6.85 -10.80 17.19
N THR A 34 -6.14 -11.80 17.71
CA THR A 34 -5.47 -11.74 19.02
C THR A 34 -3.96 -11.82 18.89
N VAL A 35 -3.24 -11.23 19.85
CA VAL A 35 -1.76 -11.38 19.96
C VAL A 35 -1.37 -12.86 20.02
N GLU A 36 -2.19 -13.69 20.66
CA GLU A 36 -1.95 -15.13 20.78
C GLU A 36 -1.94 -15.84 19.42
N GLN A 37 -2.97 -15.60 18.60
CA GLN A 37 -3.06 -16.18 17.25
C GLN A 37 -1.90 -15.72 16.36
N ILE A 38 -1.51 -14.44 16.45
CA ILE A 38 -0.37 -13.90 15.70
C ILE A 38 0.92 -14.58 16.15
N CYS A 39 1.15 -14.70 17.47
CA CYS A 39 2.30 -15.38 18.04
C CYS A 39 2.37 -16.85 17.61
N GLU A 40 1.26 -17.58 17.72
CA GLU A 40 1.16 -19.00 17.35
C GLU A 40 1.52 -19.20 15.88
N ARG A 41 0.91 -18.42 14.98
CA ARG A 41 1.22 -18.48 13.54
C ARG A 41 2.65 -18.06 13.24
N ALA A 42 3.17 -17.04 13.92
CA ALA A 42 4.55 -16.60 13.75
C ALA A 42 5.58 -17.58 14.34
N GLY A 43 5.17 -18.55 15.16
CA GLY A 43 6.06 -19.46 15.88
C GLY A 43 6.83 -18.79 17.02
N PHE A 44 6.21 -17.84 17.71
CA PHE A 44 6.79 -17.08 18.81
C PHE A 44 5.90 -17.10 20.06
N THR A 45 6.48 -16.74 21.21
CA THR A 45 5.72 -16.58 22.45
C THR A 45 5.16 -15.18 22.59
N ARG A 46 4.18 -14.99 23.49
CA ARG A 46 3.69 -13.65 23.86
C ARG A 46 4.80 -12.75 24.39
N GLY A 47 5.74 -13.29 25.17
CA GLY A 47 6.90 -12.53 25.66
C GLY A 47 7.78 -12.01 24.52
N ALA A 48 7.97 -12.81 23.47
CA ALA A 48 8.68 -12.37 22.27
C ALA A 48 7.93 -11.25 21.55
N PHE A 49 6.60 -11.31 21.46
CA PHE A 49 5.79 -10.20 20.94
C PHE A 49 5.99 -8.92 21.76
N TYR A 50 5.80 -8.98 23.08
CA TYR A 50 5.87 -7.79 23.95
C TYR A 50 7.29 -7.23 24.11
N SER A 51 8.33 -7.96 23.69
CA SER A 51 9.69 -7.40 23.56
C SER A 51 9.89 -6.58 22.27
N ASN A 52 8.98 -6.71 21.30
CA ASN A 52 9.04 -6.07 19.98
C ASN A 52 7.98 -4.99 19.78
N TYR A 53 6.79 -5.15 20.37
CA TYR A 53 5.64 -4.25 20.26
C TYR A 53 4.94 -4.10 21.62
N ASP A 54 4.52 -2.89 21.94
CA ASP A 54 3.76 -2.56 23.15
C ASP A 54 2.29 -2.99 23.02
N SER A 55 1.76 -3.08 21.78
CA SER A 55 0.37 -3.48 21.54
C SER A 55 0.15 -4.11 20.16
N LYS A 56 -0.99 -4.79 19.99
CA LYS A 56 -1.47 -5.25 18.68
C LYS A 56 -1.58 -4.09 17.70
N ASP A 57 -2.05 -2.95 18.18
CA ASP A 57 -2.28 -1.79 17.31
C ASP A 57 -0.98 -1.16 16.80
N GLU A 58 0.07 -1.14 17.60
CA GLU A 58 1.41 -0.73 17.12
C GLU A 58 1.88 -1.65 15.99
N LEU A 59 1.74 -2.98 16.17
CA LEU A 59 2.04 -3.94 15.11
C LEU A 59 1.17 -3.74 13.87
N VAL A 60 -0.11 -3.40 14.04
CA VAL A 60 -1.02 -3.11 12.93
C VAL A 60 -0.55 -1.88 12.15
N VAL A 61 -0.18 -0.78 12.83
CA VAL A 61 0.39 0.41 12.18
C VAL A 61 1.68 0.07 11.44
N ASP A 62 2.60 -0.68 12.06
CA ASP A 62 3.85 -1.11 11.42
C ASP A 62 3.60 -2.02 10.19
N LEU A 63 2.56 -2.85 10.23
CA LEU A 63 2.15 -3.64 9.06
C LEU A 63 1.73 -2.73 7.91
N PHE A 64 0.87 -1.75 8.14
CA PHE A 64 0.42 -0.83 7.08
C PHE A 64 1.56 0.02 6.53
N ASN A 65 2.47 0.48 7.39
CA ASN A 65 3.69 1.17 6.96
C ASN A 65 4.50 0.31 6.00
N ARG A 66 4.71 -0.97 6.33
CA ARG A 66 5.46 -1.91 5.48
C ARG A 66 4.77 -2.15 4.13
N GLU A 67 3.45 -2.38 4.12
CA GLU A 67 2.73 -2.61 2.86
C GLU A 67 2.71 -1.33 1.99
N LYS A 68 2.56 -0.14 2.59
CA LYS A 68 2.72 1.15 1.91
C LYS A 68 4.11 1.29 1.29
N GLU A 69 5.16 1.06 2.06
CA GLU A 69 6.54 1.21 1.59
C GLU A 69 6.82 0.31 0.37
N ARG A 70 6.31 -0.92 0.35
CA ARG A 70 6.40 -1.80 -0.82
C ARG A 70 5.67 -1.23 -2.02
N MET A 71 4.44 -0.76 -1.82
CA MET A 71 3.60 -0.19 -2.88
C MET A 71 4.27 1.01 -3.55
N VAL A 72 4.76 1.94 -2.74
CA VAL A 72 5.42 3.17 -3.19
C VAL A 72 6.75 2.85 -3.86
N ALA A 73 7.55 1.93 -3.31
CA ALA A 73 8.80 1.50 -3.91
C ALA A 73 8.58 0.82 -5.28
N ALA A 74 7.57 -0.05 -5.39
CA ALA A 74 7.23 -0.73 -6.64
C ALA A 74 6.79 0.28 -7.72
N LEU A 75 5.93 1.23 -7.38
CA LEU A 75 5.47 2.24 -8.33
C LEU A 75 6.60 3.20 -8.74
N ARG A 76 7.44 3.67 -7.80
CA ARG A 76 8.62 4.48 -8.12
C ARG A 76 9.58 3.74 -9.06
N GLY A 77 9.86 2.47 -8.75
CA GLY A 77 10.71 1.63 -9.60
C GLY A 77 10.17 1.47 -11.03
N ALA A 78 8.84 1.30 -11.16
CA ALA A 78 8.20 1.22 -12.48
C ALA A 78 8.27 2.55 -13.24
N VAL A 79 8.02 3.68 -12.57
CA VAL A 79 8.18 5.03 -13.13
C VAL A 79 9.61 5.24 -13.64
N ASP A 80 10.61 4.98 -12.81
CA ASP A 80 12.03 5.15 -13.16
C ASP A 80 12.46 4.24 -14.33
N ALA A 81 11.88 3.05 -14.43
CA ALA A 81 12.17 2.10 -15.50
C ALA A 81 11.60 2.53 -16.85
N GLU A 82 10.35 3.00 -16.88
CA GLU A 82 9.57 3.17 -18.12
C GLU A 82 9.55 4.61 -18.67
N LEU A 83 9.89 5.64 -17.87
CA LEU A 83 9.72 7.04 -18.26
C LEU A 83 10.94 7.73 -18.89
N ARG A 84 12.12 7.10 -18.92
CA ARG A 84 13.37 7.75 -19.38
C ARG A 84 13.27 8.44 -20.75
N HIS A 85 12.40 7.96 -21.65
CA HIS A 85 12.02 8.61 -22.92
C HIS A 85 10.53 8.36 -23.25
N GLY A 86 9.67 8.34 -22.24
CA GLY A 86 8.29 7.89 -22.36
C GLY A 86 7.35 8.90 -23.00
N ASP A 87 6.25 8.39 -23.57
CA ASP A 87 5.07 9.19 -23.95
C ASP A 87 3.88 8.79 -23.06
N LEU A 88 2.68 9.30 -23.33
CA LEU A 88 1.48 8.92 -22.57
C LEU A 88 1.24 7.40 -22.55
N GLY A 89 1.71 6.65 -23.56
CA GLY A 89 1.65 5.19 -23.60
C GLY A 89 2.57 4.52 -22.59
N SER A 90 3.61 5.19 -22.08
CA SER A 90 4.44 4.69 -20.98
C SER A 90 3.65 4.53 -19.68
N ILE A 91 2.56 5.28 -19.46
CA ILE A 91 1.75 5.16 -18.24
C ILE A 91 1.16 3.75 -18.10
N ALA A 92 0.65 3.18 -19.20
CA ALA A 92 0.13 1.81 -19.18
C ALA A 92 1.23 0.80 -18.82
N LYS A 93 2.45 0.99 -19.35
CA LYS A 93 3.63 0.15 -19.05
C LYS A 93 4.08 0.28 -17.60
N ILE A 94 4.05 1.49 -17.04
CA ILE A 94 4.33 1.73 -15.61
C ILE A 94 3.37 0.92 -14.76
N LEU A 95 2.08 0.97 -15.07
CA LEU A 95 1.06 0.22 -14.33
C LEU A 95 1.22 -1.29 -14.48
N GLU A 96 1.50 -1.77 -15.70
CA GLU A 96 1.82 -3.19 -15.94
C GLU A 96 3.04 -3.63 -15.12
N HIS A 97 4.16 -2.90 -15.21
CA HIS A 97 5.37 -3.18 -14.46
C HIS A 97 5.10 -3.18 -12.95
N PHE A 98 4.46 -2.12 -12.43
CA PHE A 98 4.08 -2.00 -11.03
C PHE A 98 3.30 -3.23 -10.53
N THR A 99 2.23 -3.62 -11.25
CA THR A 99 1.41 -4.78 -10.86
C THR A 99 2.12 -6.12 -10.99
N SER A 100 3.15 -6.21 -11.86
CA SER A 100 3.99 -7.41 -11.97
C SER A 100 4.95 -7.57 -10.80
N VAL A 101 5.39 -6.45 -10.20
CA VAL A 101 6.33 -6.42 -9.07
C VAL A 101 5.60 -6.57 -7.74
N GLU A 102 4.50 -5.86 -7.55
CA GLU A 102 3.68 -5.90 -6.34
C GLU A 102 2.22 -6.28 -6.70
N PRO A 103 1.93 -7.57 -6.88
CA PRO A 103 0.57 -8.04 -7.10
C PRO A 103 -0.32 -7.75 -5.89
N ILE A 104 -1.45 -7.08 -6.12
CA ILE A 104 -2.40 -6.76 -5.04
C ILE A 104 -3.35 -7.93 -4.86
N ASP A 105 -3.11 -8.72 -3.83
CA ASP A 105 -3.95 -9.87 -3.49
C ASP A 105 -5.18 -9.48 -2.63
N ARG A 106 -6.09 -10.44 -2.45
CA ARG A 106 -7.28 -10.27 -1.61
C ARG A 106 -6.93 -9.92 -0.15
N THR A 107 -5.83 -10.47 0.35
CA THR A 107 -5.33 -10.24 1.72
C THR A 107 -5.01 -8.77 1.95
N TRP A 108 -4.30 -8.14 1.00
CA TRP A 108 -3.99 -6.71 1.03
C TRP A 108 -5.27 -5.88 1.09
N PHE A 109 -6.24 -6.17 0.23
CA PHE A 109 -7.52 -5.44 0.19
C PHE A 109 -8.28 -5.53 1.52
N LEU A 110 -8.41 -6.72 2.08
CA LEU A 110 -9.10 -6.96 3.35
C LEU A 110 -8.42 -6.21 4.51
N VAL A 111 -7.10 -6.36 4.62
CA VAL A 111 -6.33 -5.75 5.72
C VAL A 111 -6.42 -4.23 5.66
N HIS A 112 -6.27 -3.62 4.47
CA HIS A 112 -6.40 -2.17 4.29
C HIS A 112 -7.80 -1.64 4.65
N HIS A 113 -8.88 -2.34 4.24
CA HIS A 113 -10.24 -1.91 4.56
C HIS A 113 -10.58 -2.11 6.05
N GLU A 114 -10.08 -3.18 6.66
CA GLU A 114 -10.21 -3.40 8.10
C GLU A 114 -9.56 -2.27 8.90
N PHE A 115 -8.45 -1.69 8.43
CA PHE A 115 -7.81 -0.57 9.12
C PHE A 115 -8.71 0.66 9.16
N VAL A 116 -9.33 1.00 8.03
CA VAL A 116 -10.28 2.13 7.96
C VAL A 116 -11.43 1.89 8.93
N ILE A 117 -12.03 0.69 8.90
CA ILE A 117 -13.14 0.33 9.79
C ILE A 117 -12.70 0.40 11.25
N HIS A 118 -11.50 -0.08 11.56
CA HIS A 118 -10.95 -0.05 12.90
C HIS A 118 -10.68 1.37 13.39
N ALA A 119 -10.07 2.22 12.57
CA ALA A 119 -9.79 3.62 12.86
C ALA A 119 -11.08 4.43 13.09
N VAL A 120 -12.10 4.23 12.25
CA VAL A 120 -13.42 4.87 12.40
C VAL A 120 -14.07 4.50 13.74
N ARG A 121 -13.86 3.27 14.22
CA ARG A 121 -14.40 2.80 15.51
C ARG A 121 -13.55 3.24 16.72
N HIS A 122 -12.26 3.53 16.54
CA HIS A 122 -11.33 3.78 17.62
C HIS A 122 -10.55 5.07 17.41
N ARG A 123 -10.98 6.13 18.11
CA ARG A 123 -10.34 7.46 18.08
C ARG A 123 -8.83 7.44 18.31
N ARG A 124 -8.31 6.54 19.15
CA ARG A 124 -6.86 6.41 19.40
C ARG A 124 -6.05 6.03 18.14
N ILE A 125 -6.65 5.28 17.22
CA ILE A 125 -6.00 4.83 15.99
C ILE A 125 -6.30 5.75 14.82
N ALA A 126 -7.36 6.55 14.91
CA ALA A 126 -7.71 7.51 13.88
C ALA A 126 -6.56 8.45 13.53
N ASP A 127 -5.82 8.96 14.53
CA ASP A 127 -4.71 9.89 14.28
C ASP A 127 -3.57 9.20 13.49
N ALA A 128 -3.18 7.99 13.89
CA ALA A 128 -2.17 7.20 13.19
C ALA A 128 -2.61 6.79 11.78
N TYR A 129 -3.91 6.51 11.59
CA TYR A 129 -4.48 6.23 10.27
C TYR A 129 -4.42 7.47 9.36
N VAL A 130 -4.81 8.64 9.88
CA VAL A 130 -4.79 9.90 9.12
C VAL A 130 -3.36 10.26 8.73
N GLU A 131 -2.42 10.19 9.68
CA GLU A 131 -1.00 10.45 9.40
C GLU A 131 -0.47 9.53 8.31
N LEU A 132 -0.74 8.23 8.41
CA LEU A 132 -0.32 7.28 7.39
C LEU A 132 -0.97 7.54 6.02
N TRP A 133 -2.25 7.86 6.02
CA TRP A 133 -3.00 8.16 4.80
C TRP A 133 -2.46 9.41 4.12
N GLU A 134 -2.22 10.50 4.87
CA GLU A 134 -1.67 11.76 4.35
C GLU A 134 -0.26 11.55 3.77
N GLN A 135 0.62 10.86 4.51
CA GLN A 135 1.96 10.54 4.02
C GLN A 135 1.91 9.69 2.74
N THR A 136 1.02 8.69 2.70
CA THR A 136 0.85 7.85 1.50
C THR A 136 0.40 8.70 0.30
N HIS A 137 -0.55 9.61 0.50
CA HIS A 137 -1.05 10.49 -0.56
C HIS A 137 0.04 11.44 -1.06
N GLU A 138 0.87 11.97 -0.17
CA GLU A 138 2.00 12.82 -0.54
C GLU A 138 3.03 12.03 -1.38
N GLU A 139 3.37 10.80 -0.96
CA GLU A 139 4.29 9.95 -1.72
C GLU A 139 3.75 9.60 -3.11
N PHE A 140 2.45 9.33 -3.27
CA PHE A 140 1.83 9.14 -4.59
C PHE A 140 1.78 10.43 -5.41
N ALA A 141 1.52 11.57 -4.78
CA ALA A 141 1.51 12.87 -5.44
C ALA A 141 2.89 13.19 -6.03
N GLU A 142 3.97 12.95 -5.29
CA GLU A 142 5.34 13.11 -5.80
C GLU A 142 5.60 12.23 -7.03
N ILE A 143 5.14 10.98 -7.00
CA ILE A 143 5.28 10.05 -8.13
C ILE A 143 4.53 10.56 -9.37
N ILE A 144 3.30 11.03 -9.19
CA ILE A 144 2.49 11.58 -10.29
C ILE A 144 3.16 12.84 -10.86
N ALA A 145 3.72 13.70 -10.00
CA ALA A 145 4.46 14.88 -10.44
C ALA A 145 5.70 14.51 -11.25
N MET A 146 6.51 13.56 -10.77
CA MET A 146 7.67 13.03 -11.52
C MET A 146 7.27 12.45 -12.87
N ALA A 147 6.16 11.69 -12.91
CA ALA A 147 5.64 11.14 -14.15
C ALA A 147 5.19 12.25 -15.14
N CYS A 148 4.47 13.26 -14.67
CA CYS A 148 4.05 14.38 -15.52
C CYS A 148 5.26 15.17 -16.06
N GLU A 149 6.25 15.45 -15.22
CA GLU A 149 7.48 16.13 -15.62
C GLU A 149 8.26 15.31 -16.67
N GLY A 150 8.43 14.00 -16.44
CA GLY A 150 9.08 13.09 -17.39
C GLY A 150 8.36 12.98 -18.73
N LEU A 151 7.05 13.21 -18.75
CA LEU A 151 6.23 13.26 -19.96
C LEU A 151 6.20 14.64 -20.63
N GLY A 152 6.84 15.66 -20.04
CA GLY A 152 6.80 17.04 -20.53
C GLY A 152 5.40 17.66 -20.44
N ARG A 153 4.66 17.37 -19.36
CA ARG A 153 3.27 17.81 -19.17
C ARG A 153 3.08 18.50 -17.83
N ARG A 154 2.10 19.40 -17.78
CA ARG A 154 1.65 20.10 -16.58
C ARG A 154 0.20 19.77 -16.28
N LEU A 155 -0.11 19.40 -15.05
CA LEU A 155 -1.50 19.20 -14.61
C LEU A 155 -2.30 20.51 -14.73
N THR A 156 -3.54 20.41 -15.18
CA THR A 156 -4.50 21.52 -15.29
C THR A 156 -5.30 21.71 -14.00
N ILE A 157 -5.24 20.73 -13.10
CA ILE A 157 -5.82 20.77 -11.76
C ILE A 157 -4.72 20.69 -10.70
N ASP A 158 -5.09 20.95 -9.45
CA ASP A 158 -4.21 20.76 -8.30
C ASP A 158 -3.70 19.30 -8.22
N LEU A 159 -2.42 19.13 -7.87
CA LEU A 159 -1.76 17.82 -7.81
C LEU A 159 -2.47 16.89 -6.80
N GLN A 160 -2.85 17.41 -5.64
CA GLN A 160 -3.55 16.61 -4.62
C GLN A 160 -4.95 16.21 -5.08
N ALA A 161 -5.62 17.06 -5.87
CA ALA A 161 -6.89 16.70 -6.49
C ALA A 161 -6.70 15.57 -7.54
N ALA A 162 -5.67 15.64 -8.39
CA ALA A 162 -5.35 14.59 -9.36
C ALA A 162 -5.03 13.26 -8.66
N THR A 163 -4.20 13.29 -7.61
CA THR A 163 -3.85 12.11 -6.80
C THR A 163 -5.09 11.43 -6.24
N ARG A 164 -6.01 12.20 -5.62
CA ARG A 164 -7.25 11.63 -5.07
C ARG A 164 -8.14 10.99 -6.13
N LEU A 165 -8.21 11.57 -7.34
CA LEU A 165 -8.99 10.99 -8.44
C LEU A 165 -8.40 9.65 -8.90
N MET A 166 -7.07 9.59 -9.06
CA MET A 166 -6.38 8.36 -9.48
C MET A 166 -6.45 7.27 -8.41
N LEU A 167 -6.22 7.61 -7.14
CA LEU A 167 -6.34 6.66 -6.03
C LEU A 167 -7.80 6.21 -5.81
N GLY A 168 -8.78 7.10 -5.98
CA GLY A 168 -10.19 6.72 -5.91
C GLY A 168 -10.59 5.74 -7.02
N LEU A 169 -10.02 5.87 -8.22
CA LEU A 169 -10.20 4.90 -9.29
C LEU A 169 -9.55 3.55 -8.95
N PHE A 170 -8.35 3.57 -8.38
CA PHE A 170 -7.66 2.37 -7.89
C PHE A 170 -8.49 1.62 -6.83
N ASP A 171 -8.94 2.31 -5.78
CA ASP A 171 -9.77 1.73 -4.71
C ASP A 171 -11.08 1.13 -5.25
N THR A 172 -11.73 1.86 -6.16
CA THR A 172 -12.96 1.40 -6.82
C THR A 172 -12.71 0.14 -7.64
N SER A 173 -11.58 0.07 -8.36
CA SER A 173 -11.22 -1.08 -9.18
C SER A 173 -10.95 -2.32 -8.32
N LEU A 174 -10.19 -2.18 -7.23
CA LEU A 174 -9.94 -3.28 -6.29
C LEU A 174 -11.23 -3.83 -5.69
N ARG A 175 -12.11 -2.93 -5.22
CA ARG A 175 -13.41 -3.31 -4.67
C ARG A 175 -14.22 -4.07 -5.71
N ASP A 176 -14.29 -3.56 -6.93
CA ASP A 176 -15.06 -4.20 -8.00
C ASP A 176 -14.50 -5.59 -8.34
N THR A 177 -13.18 -5.78 -8.40
CA THR A 177 -12.60 -7.12 -8.59
C THR A 177 -13.00 -8.08 -7.47
N PHE A 178 -12.69 -7.77 -6.21
CA PHE A 178 -12.84 -8.75 -5.12
C PHE A 178 -14.29 -8.96 -4.65
N VAL A 179 -15.20 -8.05 -4.98
CA VAL A 179 -16.64 -8.19 -4.70
C VAL A 179 -17.34 -8.97 -5.81
N ARG A 180 -16.97 -8.74 -7.08
CA ARG A 180 -17.59 -9.44 -8.21
C ARG A 180 -17.05 -10.84 -8.38
N ASP A 181 -15.74 -10.99 -8.19
CA ASP A 181 -15.00 -12.22 -8.43
C ASP A 181 -14.24 -12.62 -7.16
N ASP A 182 -14.21 -13.91 -6.84
CA ASP A 182 -13.34 -14.44 -5.77
C ASP A 182 -11.90 -14.60 -6.28
N ALA A 183 -11.41 -13.59 -7.00
CA ALA A 183 -10.11 -13.60 -7.63
C ALA A 183 -9.01 -13.53 -6.55
N PRO A 184 -7.91 -14.31 -6.70
CA PRO A 184 -6.81 -14.28 -5.74
C PRO A 184 -6.00 -12.97 -5.81
N VAL A 185 -5.98 -12.32 -6.97
CA VAL A 185 -5.25 -11.08 -7.26
C VAL A 185 -6.17 -10.14 -8.03
N ALA A 186 -6.02 -8.83 -7.80
CA ALA A 186 -6.80 -7.80 -8.45
C ALA A 186 -6.54 -7.74 -9.96
N ASP A 187 -7.61 -7.56 -10.75
CA ASP A 187 -7.52 -7.20 -12.16
C ASP A 187 -7.51 -5.68 -12.28
N LEU A 188 -6.33 -5.15 -12.59
CA LEU A 188 -6.09 -3.71 -12.71
C LEU A 188 -5.94 -3.27 -14.17
N THR A 189 -6.38 -4.09 -15.13
CA THR A 189 -6.35 -3.75 -16.56
C THR A 189 -7.11 -2.45 -16.84
N ILE A 190 -8.21 -2.21 -16.12
CA ILE A 190 -8.97 -0.96 -16.23
C ILE A 190 -8.15 0.29 -15.89
N LEU A 191 -7.16 0.19 -15.00
CA LEU A 191 -6.27 1.30 -14.68
C LEU A 191 -5.31 1.59 -15.83
N GLN A 192 -4.82 0.56 -16.51
CA GLN A 192 -3.94 0.70 -17.67
C GLN A 192 -4.64 1.43 -18.83
N GLU A 193 -5.96 1.32 -18.92
CA GLU A 193 -6.77 2.06 -19.90
C GLU A 193 -7.13 3.47 -19.43
N GLN A 194 -7.57 3.62 -18.17
CA GLN A 194 -8.16 4.87 -17.69
C GLN A 194 -7.16 5.88 -17.15
N ILE A 195 -6.07 5.46 -16.52
CA ILE A 195 -5.08 6.40 -15.97
C ILE A 195 -4.38 7.20 -17.10
N PRO A 196 -3.95 6.61 -18.24
CA PRO A 196 -3.43 7.41 -19.35
C PRO A 196 -4.43 8.44 -19.87
N ALA A 197 -5.71 8.06 -20.00
CA ALA A 197 -6.78 8.95 -20.44
C ALA A 197 -7.04 10.09 -19.43
N LEU A 198 -7.00 9.79 -18.12
CA LEU A 198 -7.10 10.78 -17.06
C LEU A 198 -5.92 11.74 -17.10
N VAL A 199 -4.68 11.24 -17.20
CA VAL A 199 -3.49 12.10 -17.33
C VAL A 199 -3.61 12.97 -18.57
N GLN A 200 -3.96 12.41 -19.73
CA GLN A 200 -4.15 13.17 -20.97
C GLN A 200 -5.19 14.30 -20.81
N SER A 201 -6.30 14.03 -20.12
CA SER A 201 -7.41 14.98 -19.96
C SER A 201 -7.15 16.04 -18.87
N LEU A 202 -6.39 15.69 -17.84
CA LEU A 202 -6.09 16.53 -16.68
C LEU A 202 -4.71 17.19 -16.76
N SER A 203 -4.07 17.19 -17.93
CA SER A 203 -2.80 17.87 -18.15
C SER A 203 -2.69 18.42 -19.56
N GLU A 204 -1.75 19.34 -19.76
CA GLU A 204 -1.39 19.90 -21.05
C GLU A 204 0.13 19.78 -21.28
N PRO A 205 0.61 19.74 -22.54
CA PRO A 205 2.04 19.82 -22.82
C PRO A 205 2.67 21.10 -22.25
N LEU A 206 3.92 20.99 -21.79
CA LEU A 206 4.74 22.14 -21.40
C LEU A 206 5.13 23.04 -22.58
#